data_AF-A0A4R4VZ84-F1
#
_entry.id   AF-A0A4R4VZ84-F1
#
_cell.length_a   1.000
_cell.length_b   1.000
_cell.length_c   1.000
_cell.angle_alpha   90.00
_cell.angle_beta   90.00
_cell.angle_gamma   90.00
#
_symmetry.space_group_name_H-M   'P 1'
#
loop_
_entity.id
_entity.type
_entity.pdbx_description
1 polymer ?
#
loop_
_entity_poly.entity_id
_entity_poly.type
_entity_poly.pdbx_seq_one_letter_code
_entity_poly.pdbx_strand_id
1 'polypeptide(L)' 'MSSSELAKRLGLARRTISNYAQKGWITPALTTPGGQYRWRYDDVVAEMRKLAEERRKESD' A
#
# COMPACT_ATOMS: atom_id res chain seq x y z
N MET A 1 -9.72 -6.64 -0.65
CA MET A 1 -9.26 -7.22 0.64
C MET A 1 -9.10 -6.14 1.70
N SER A 2 -9.11 -6.51 2.98
CA SER A 2 -8.86 -5.66 4.14
C SER A 2 -7.37 -5.36 4.35
N SER A 3 -7.04 -4.36 5.18
CA SER A 3 -5.65 -4.06 5.52
C SER A 3 -4.93 -5.19 6.25
N SER A 4 -5.64 -6.03 7.03
CA SER A 4 -5.04 -7.19 7.71
C SER A 4 -4.68 -8.29 6.71
N GLU A 5 -5.53 -8.57 5.73
CA GLU A 5 -5.26 -9.54 4.67
C GLU A 5 -4.11 -9.10 3.78
N LEU A 6 -4.10 -7.81 3.39
CA LEU A 6 -3.00 -7.24 2.61
C LEU A 6 -1.67 -7.34 3.38
N ALA A 7 -1.68 -6.96 4.66
CA ALA A 7 -0.51 -7.03 5.53
C ALA A 7 0.04 -8.46 5.63
N LYS A 8 -0.83 -9.45 5.90
CA LYS A 8 -0.46 -10.87 5.94
C LYS A 8 0.14 -11.33 4.61
N ARG A 9 -0.47 -10.95 3.48
CA ARG A 9 -0.01 -11.35 2.14
C ARG A 9 1.33 -10.72 1.76
N LEU A 10 1.60 -9.50 2.20
CA LEU A 10 2.88 -8.81 1.96
C LEU A 10 3.96 -9.12 3.00
N GLY A 11 3.64 -9.89 4.06
CA GLY A 11 4.57 -10.11 5.17
C GLY A 11 4.88 -8.84 5.97
N LEU A 12 3.95 -7.89 6.03
CA LEU A 12 4.11 -6.60 6.71
C LEU A 12 3.20 -6.49 7.94
N ALA A 13 3.55 -5.58 8.85
CA ALA A 13 2.64 -5.20 9.92
C ALA A 13 1.46 -4.39 9.36
N ARG A 14 0.25 -4.58 9.91
CA ARG A 14 -0.94 -3.80 9.52
C ARG A 14 -0.72 -2.28 9.64
N ARG A 15 0.02 -1.83 10.67
CA ARG A 15 0.37 -0.42 10.86
C ARG A 15 1.21 0.13 9.70
N THR A 16 2.08 -0.68 9.11
CA THR A 16 2.88 -0.30 7.93
C THR A 16 1.99 0.01 6.75
N ILE A 17 0.98 -0.83 6.49
CA ILE A 17 -0.01 -0.58 5.42
C ILE A 17 -0.73 0.74 5.62
N SER A 18 -1.23 1.02 6.84
CA SER A 18 -1.89 2.30 7.14
C SER A 18 -0.95 3.49 6.96
N ASN A 19 0.31 3.38 7.40
CA ASN A 19 1.29 4.44 7.25
C ASN A 19 1.62 4.71 5.78
N TYR A 20 1.76 3.68 4.96
CA TYR A 20 2.03 3.83 3.53
C TYR A 20 0.87 4.52 2.82
N ALA A 21 -0.37 4.16 3.17
CA ALA A 21 -1.58 4.82 2.68
C ALA A 21 -1.60 6.31 3.04
N GLN A 22 -1.33 6.64 4.31
CA GLN A 22 -1.30 8.03 4.79
C GLN A 22 -0.22 8.87 4.11
N LYS A 23 0.91 8.25 3.74
CA LYS A 23 2.00 8.90 3.00
C LYS A 23 1.75 8.94 1.48
N GLY A 24 0.65 8.39 0.98
CA GLY A 24 0.35 8.31 -0.44
C GLY A 24 1.28 7.37 -1.23
N TRP A 25 1.96 6.45 -0.55
CA TRP A 25 2.88 5.50 -1.21
C TRP A 25 2.16 4.33 -1.86
N ILE A 26 0.97 4.00 -1.35
CA ILE A 26 0.05 3.01 -1.92
C ILE A 26 -1.38 3.54 -1.76
N THR A 27 -2.27 3.19 -2.68
CA THR A 27 -3.61 3.75 -2.77
C THR A 27 -4.68 2.69 -2.49
N PRO A 28 -5.60 2.93 -1.54
CA PRO A 28 -6.73 2.04 -1.36
C PRO A 28 -7.69 2.15 -2.55
N ALA A 29 -8.14 1.02 -3.07
CA ALA A 29 -9.15 0.98 -4.14
C ALA A 29 -10.51 1.53 -3.69
N LEU A 30 -10.79 1.46 -2.38
CA LEU A 30 -11.99 2.04 -1.77
C LEU A 30 -11.70 2.36 -0.30
N THR A 31 -12.21 3.50 0.15
CA THR A 31 -12.35 3.80 1.58
C THR A 31 -13.83 3.69 1.94
N THR A 32 -14.16 2.83 2.90
CA THR A 32 -15.56 2.70 3.34
C THR A 32 -16.01 3.96 4.08
N PRO A 33 -17.33 4.23 4.23
CA PRO A 33 -17.82 5.37 5.00
C PRO A 33 -17.29 5.42 6.45
N GLY A 34 -16.99 4.26 7.05
CA GLY A 34 -16.36 4.15 8.37
C GLY A 34 -14.83 4.30 8.37
N GLY A 35 -14.22 4.75 7.28
CA GLY A 35 -12.79 5.01 7.17
C GLY A 35 -11.91 3.77 6.96
N GLN A 36 -12.49 2.59 6.71
CA GLN A 36 -11.69 1.39 6.48
C GLN A 36 -11.22 1.29 5.03
N TYR A 37 -9.95 1.00 4.85
CA TYR A 37 -9.39 0.78 3.52
C TYR A 37 -9.74 -0.60 2.95
N ARG A 38 -9.91 -0.64 1.63
CA ARG A 38 -10.06 -1.83 0.80
C ARG A 38 -9.07 -1.78 -0.35
N TRP A 39 -8.44 -2.92 -0.57
CA TRP A 39 -7.26 -3.03 -1.42
C TRP A 39 -7.49 -4.01 -2.57
N ARG A 40 -6.87 -3.68 -3.71
CA ARG A 40 -6.55 -4.60 -4.79
C ARG A 40 -5.06 -4.91 -4.68
N TYR A 41 -4.71 -6.19 -4.62
CA TYR A 41 -3.33 -6.59 -4.34
C TYR A 41 -2.37 -6.19 -5.45
N ASP A 42 -2.78 -6.41 -6.70
CA ASP A 42 -1.93 -6.15 -7.86
C ASP A 42 -1.61 -4.66 -8.03
N ASP A 43 -2.60 -3.79 -7.76
CA ASP A 43 -2.41 -2.33 -7.75
C ASP A 43 -1.34 -1.92 -6.72
N VAL A 44 -1.44 -2.43 -5.48
CA VAL A 44 -0.48 -2.15 -4.40
C VAL A 44 0.93 -2.61 -4.77
N VAL A 45 1.06 -3.80 -5.36
CA VAL A 45 2.36 -4.32 -5.80
C VAL A 45 2.94 -3.45 -6.93
N ALA A 46 2.11 -3.01 -7.87
CA ALA A 46 2.53 -2.13 -8.95
C ALA A 46 3.03 -0.77 -8.42
N GLU A 47 2.30 -0.15 -7.49
CA GLU A 47 2.69 1.10 -6.83
C GLU A 47 4.00 0.95 -6.06
N MET A 48 4.16 -0.13 -5.29
CA MET A 48 5.41 -0.40 -4.56
C MET A 48 6.62 -0.57 -5.49
N ARG A 49 6.44 -1.24 -6.65
CA ARG A 49 7.49 -1.37 -7.66
C ARG A 49 7.89 -0.02 -8.24
N LYS A 50 6.89 0.78 -8.63
CA LYS A 50 7.10 2.13 -9.15
C LYS A 50 7.86 3.00 -8.14
N LEU A 51 7.43 2.99 -6.88
CA LEU A 51 8.09 3.74 -5.80
C LEU A 51 9.56 3.32 -5.60
N ALA A 52 9.85 2.02 -5.69
CA ALA A 52 11.21 1.51 -5.58
C ALA A 52 12.08 1.92 -6.78
N GLU A 53 11.51 1.96 -7.99
CA GLU A 53 12.20 2.44 -9.20
C GLU A 53 12.52 3.94 -9.12
N GLU A 54 11.57 4.76 -8.67
CA GLU A 54 11.74 6.21 -8.50
C GLU A 54 12.86 6.52 -7.49
N ARG A 55 12.87 5.83 -6.34
CA ARG A 55 13.91 6.01 -5.32
C ARG A 55 15.31 5.60 -5.78
N ARG A 56 15.41 4.57 -6.64
CA ARG A 56 16.70 4.19 -7.24
C ARG A 56 17.20 5.30 -8.17
N LYS A 57 16.34 5.82 -9.04
CA LYS A 57 16.69 6.90 -9.97
C LYS A 57 17.10 8.21 -9.28
N GLU A 58 16.57 8.48 -8.09
CA GLU A 58 16.94 9.65 -7.29
C GLU A 58 18.31 9.49 -6.62
N SER A 59 18.81 8.26 -6.48
CA SER A 59 20.08 7.95 -5.82
C SER A 59 21.27 7.87 -6.78
N ASP A 60 21.03 7.88 -8.10
CA ASP A 60 22.02 7.88 -9.19
C ASP A 60 22.27 9.31 -9.70
#